data_AF-A0A7C6XLP8-F1
#
_entry.id   AF-A0A7C6XLP8-F1
#
_cell.length_a   1.000
_cell.length_b   1.000
_cell.length_c   1.000
_cell.angle_alpha   90.00
_cell.angle_beta   90.00
_cell.angle_gamma   90.00
#
_symmetry.space_group_name_H-M   'P 1'
#
loop_
_entity.id
_entity.type
_entity.pdbx_description
1 polymer ?
#
loop_
_entity_poly.entity_id
_entity_poly.type
_entity_poly.pdbx_seq_one_letter_code
_entity_poly.pdbx_strand_id
1 'polypeptide(L)'
;MSEDPEFQAEDLDAEEFATWFRGYAPVDWSDRRWSVAIFGGLANEEPTEKVGIVNLLLDNGADPSVVSEGDNINVLHVLFSGLADEHDFELEAPLLRRLLDGGADINLRSPRFGYPLEALSWMAATDDDLQPFYDVVFARPDIDMSAIINKHGSTLGELLTSTTRPDMTRRAEEYMERTEGRNE
;
A
#
# COMPACT_ATOMS: atom_id res chain seq x y z
N MET A 1 24.19 -8.00 11.26
CA MET A 1 22.76 -7.97 10.91
C MET A 1 22.04 -7.30 12.06
N SER A 2 21.15 -6.35 11.77
CA SER A 2 20.35 -5.69 12.80
C SER A 2 19.44 -6.72 13.50
N GLU A 3 19.10 -6.57 14.77
CA GLU A 3 18.04 -7.40 15.40
C GLU A 3 16.65 -6.74 15.28
N ASP A 4 16.55 -5.66 14.51
CA ASP A 4 15.30 -4.95 14.29
C ASP A 4 14.40 -5.73 13.30
N PRO A 5 13.15 -6.07 13.67
CA PRO A 5 12.20 -6.76 12.80
C PRO A 5 11.96 -6.08 11.45
N GLU A 6 11.99 -4.74 11.39
CA GLU A 6 11.80 -4.00 10.15
C GLU A 6 12.91 -4.33 9.15
N PHE A 7 14.17 -4.16 9.54
CA PHE A 7 15.31 -4.48 8.67
C PHE A 7 15.41 -5.98 8.35
N GLN A 8 15.01 -6.85 9.29
CA GLN A 8 14.99 -8.29 9.01
C GLN A 8 13.93 -8.67 7.98
N ALA A 9 12.77 -8.01 8.00
CA ALA A 9 11.71 -8.24 7.02
C ALA A 9 12.06 -7.66 5.63
N GLU A 10 12.86 -6.60 5.59
CA GLU A 10 13.36 -5.98 4.35
C GLU A 10 14.46 -6.83 3.69
N ASP A 11 15.42 -7.33 4.47
CA ASP A 11 16.67 -7.92 3.95
C ASP A 11 16.62 -9.45 3.75
N LEU A 12 15.82 -10.18 4.54
CA LEU A 12 15.79 -11.65 4.48
C LEU A 12 14.81 -12.15 3.42
N ASP A 13 15.06 -13.37 2.93
CA ASP A 13 14.01 -14.13 2.26
C ASP A 13 12.94 -14.62 3.26
N ALA A 14 11.78 -15.04 2.76
CA ALA A 14 10.65 -15.42 3.58
C ALA A 14 10.91 -16.67 4.45
N GLU A 15 11.75 -17.60 4.01
CA GLU A 15 12.08 -18.80 4.79
C GLU A 15 13.03 -18.46 5.95
N GLU A 16 14.05 -17.66 5.68
CA GLU A 16 14.98 -17.13 6.67
C GLU A 16 14.25 -16.25 7.69
N PHE A 17 13.41 -15.32 7.23
CA PHE A 17 12.59 -14.48 8.09
C PHE A 17 11.65 -15.32 8.96
N ALA A 18 10.96 -16.32 8.39
CA ALA A 18 10.08 -17.20 9.15
C ALA A 18 10.84 -18.00 10.21
N THR A 19 12.06 -18.44 9.91
CA THR A 19 12.92 -19.14 10.88
C THR A 19 13.34 -18.21 12.02
N TRP A 20 13.74 -16.99 11.69
CA TRP A 20 14.12 -15.96 12.66
C TRP A 20 12.93 -15.55 13.54
N PHE A 21 11.77 -15.26 12.93
CA PHE A 21 10.52 -14.83 13.58
C PHE A 21 10.03 -15.82 14.65
N ARG A 22 10.19 -17.14 14.43
CA ARG A 22 9.82 -18.18 15.41
C ARG A 22 10.51 -18.03 16.76
N GLY A 23 11.70 -17.42 16.81
CA GLY A 23 12.40 -17.13 18.05
C GLY A 23 11.70 -16.10 18.94
N TYR A 24 10.75 -15.35 18.38
CA TYR A 24 10.06 -14.24 19.05
C TYR A 24 8.55 -14.47 19.23
N ALA A 25 7.99 -15.53 18.66
CA ALA A 25 6.56 -15.81 18.74
C ALA A 25 6.15 -16.38 20.13
N PRO A 26 5.01 -15.97 20.70
CA PRO A 26 4.10 -14.93 20.20
C PRO A 26 4.68 -13.53 20.37
N VAL A 27 4.51 -12.69 19.33
CA VAL A 27 5.01 -11.32 19.30
C VAL A 27 4.10 -10.40 20.12
N ASP A 28 4.72 -9.48 20.87
CA ASP A 28 4.01 -8.34 21.47
C ASP A 28 3.91 -7.20 20.44
N TRP A 29 2.76 -7.10 19.78
CA TRP A 29 2.50 -6.07 18.77
C TRP A 29 2.40 -4.65 19.35
N SER A 30 2.41 -4.49 20.68
CA SER A 30 2.55 -3.17 21.30
C SER A 30 4.01 -2.68 21.36
N ASP A 31 4.99 -3.56 21.12
CA ASP A 31 6.38 -3.15 20.88
C ASP A 31 6.43 -2.41 19.54
N ARG A 32 6.85 -1.14 19.61
CA ARG A 32 6.98 -0.27 18.45
C ARG A 32 7.78 -0.92 17.32
N ARG A 33 8.87 -1.62 17.62
CA ARG A 33 9.72 -2.25 16.60
C ARG A 33 8.98 -3.34 15.82
N TRP A 34 8.12 -4.09 16.52
CA TRP A 34 7.28 -5.10 15.88
C TRP A 34 6.10 -4.49 15.13
N SER A 35 5.49 -3.43 15.66
CA SER A 35 4.34 -2.78 15.03
C SER A 35 4.65 -2.24 13.62
N VAL A 36 5.91 -1.91 13.35
CA VAL A 36 6.37 -1.37 12.05
C VAL A 36 7.04 -2.41 11.16
N ALA A 37 7.20 -3.66 11.61
CA ALA A 37 7.89 -4.70 10.83
C ALA A 37 7.28 -4.93 9.44
N ILE A 38 5.97 -4.68 9.31
CA ILE A 38 5.25 -4.77 8.03
C ILE A 38 5.77 -3.79 6.97
N PHE A 39 6.32 -2.63 7.37
CA PHE A 39 6.93 -1.68 6.44
C PHE A 39 8.19 -2.26 5.81
N GLY A 40 9.07 -2.88 6.61
CA GLY A 40 10.25 -3.57 6.09
C GLY A 40 9.88 -4.72 5.15
N GLY A 41 8.88 -5.53 5.53
CA GLY A 41 8.39 -6.60 4.67
C GLY A 41 7.85 -6.10 3.32
N LEU A 42 7.25 -4.92 3.28
CA LEU A 42 6.78 -4.28 2.04
C LEU A 42 7.90 -3.64 1.22
N ALA A 43 9.01 -3.26 1.85
CA ALA A 43 10.19 -2.70 1.22
C ALA A 43 11.13 -3.77 0.64
N ASN A 44 10.89 -5.05 0.92
CA ASN A 44 11.64 -6.16 0.35
C ASN A 44 11.55 -6.14 -1.19
N GLU A 45 12.70 -6.11 -1.86
CA GLU A 45 12.81 -5.91 -3.32
C GLU A 45 12.22 -7.08 -4.13
N GLU A 46 12.18 -8.28 -3.58
CA GLU A 46 11.71 -9.48 -4.27
C GLU A 46 10.21 -9.71 -4.02
N PRO A 47 9.31 -9.61 -5.03
CA PRO A 47 7.87 -9.68 -4.82
C PRO A 47 7.37 -10.95 -4.12
N THR A 48 8.03 -12.09 -4.38
CA THR A 48 7.68 -13.36 -3.72
C THR A 48 8.00 -13.33 -2.23
N GLU A 49 9.15 -12.77 -1.86
CA GLU A 49 9.59 -12.67 -0.46
C GLU A 49 8.76 -11.63 0.29
N LYS A 50 8.52 -10.47 -0.33
CA LYS A 50 7.59 -9.43 0.15
C LYS A 50 6.23 -10.02 0.52
N VAL A 51 5.61 -10.74 -0.41
CA VAL A 51 4.29 -11.36 -0.19
C VAL A 51 4.35 -12.44 0.89
N GLY A 52 5.39 -13.27 0.92
CA GLY A 52 5.56 -14.30 1.96
C GLY A 52 5.70 -13.71 3.37
N ILE A 53 6.57 -12.73 3.53
CA ILE A 53 6.89 -12.07 4.80
C ILE A 53 5.68 -11.29 5.32
N VAL A 54 5.06 -10.47 4.48
CA VAL A 54 3.92 -9.64 4.91
C VAL A 54 2.72 -10.51 5.28
N ASN A 55 2.44 -11.58 4.53
CA ASN A 55 1.38 -12.52 4.91
C ASN A 55 1.67 -13.21 6.24
N LEU A 56 2.92 -13.62 6.49
CA LEU A 56 3.31 -14.21 7.77
C LEU A 56 3.07 -13.24 8.94
N LEU A 57 3.46 -11.97 8.79
CA LEU A 57 3.24 -10.94 9.81
C LEU A 57 1.74 -10.74 10.08
N LEU A 58 0.93 -10.60 9.02
CA LEU A 58 -0.52 -10.44 9.13
C LEU A 58 -1.20 -11.67 9.74
N ASP A 59 -0.76 -12.89 9.39
CA ASP A 59 -1.27 -14.15 9.97
C ASP A 59 -1.02 -14.23 11.48
N ASN A 60 0.00 -13.54 11.98
CA ASN A 60 0.38 -13.51 13.39
C ASN A 60 -0.11 -12.27 14.14
N GLY A 61 -0.90 -11.40 13.50
CA GLY A 61 -1.60 -10.29 14.15
C GLY A 61 -0.96 -8.91 13.95
N ALA A 62 -0.05 -8.74 12.99
CA ALA A 62 0.39 -7.41 12.58
C ALA A 62 -0.82 -6.57 12.12
N ASP A 63 -0.84 -5.30 12.51
CA ASP A 63 -1.92 -4.37 12.18
C ASP A 63 -1.57 -3.58 10.89
N PRO A 64 -2.27 -3.81 9.77
CA PRO A 64 -2.01 -3.08 8.52
C PRO A 64 -2.51 -1.62 8.55
N SER A 65 -3.24 -1.20 9.59
CA SER A 65 -3.63 0.20 9.79
C SER A 65 -2.53 1.05 10.43
N VAL A 66 -1.37 0.46 10.75
CA VAL A 66 -0.22 1.16 11.33
C VAL A 66 0.24 2.34 10.46
N VAL A 67 0.60 3.43 11.14
CA VAL A 67 1.12 4.66 10.53
C VAL A 67 2.49 4.97 11.11
N SER A 68 3.46 5.24 10.24
CA SER A 68 4.78 5.73 10.61
C SER A 68 4.68 7.15 11.18
N GLU A 69 5.18 7.35 12.39
CA GLU A 69 5.14 8.66 13.09
C GLU A 69 5.97 9.77 12.42
N GLY A 70 6.83 9.44 11.45
CA GLY A 70 7.72 10.41 10.79
C GLY A 70 7.02 11.20 9.68
N ASP A 71 6.78 10.54 8.54
CA ASP A 71 6.19 11.15 7.35
C ASP A 71 4.67 10.90 7.24
N ASN A 72 4.03 10.38 8.29
CA ASN A 72 2.60 10.02 8.31
C ASN A 72 2.22 9.13 7.12
N ILE A 73 3.04 8.10 6.88
CA ILE A 73 2.83 7.11 5.82
C ILE A 73 2.27 5.81 6.42
N ASN A 74 1.44 5.12 5.65
CA ASN A 74 0.97 3.77 5.95
C ASN A 74 1.47 2.77 4.90
N VAL A 75 1.12 1.51 5.08
CA VAL A 75 1.54 0.38 4.25
C VAL A 75 1.33 0.57 2.76
N LEU A 76 0.31 1.33 2.34
CA LEU A 76 0.01 1.59 0.93
C LEU A 76 1.04 2.52 0.28
N HIS A 77 1.56 3.49 1.03
CA HIS A 77 2.62 4.36 0.52
C HIS A 77 3.91 3.57 0.21
N VAL A 78 4.20 2.55 1.01
CA VAL A 78 5.38 1.70 0.80
C VAL A 78 5.14 0.71 -0.34
N LEU A 79 3.97 0.06 -0.39
CA LEU A 79 3.63 -0.86 -1.48
C LEU A 79 3.57 -0.18 -2.86
N PHE A 80 3.22 1.11 -2.93
CA PHE A 80 3.21 1.87 -4.19
C PHE A 80 4.52 2.61 -4.46
N SER A 81 5.57 2.32 -3.70
CA SER A 81 6.92 2.85 -3.93
C SER A 81 7.80 1.82 -4.62
N GLY A 82 8.93 2.27 -5.17
CA GLY A 82 9.88 1.40 -5.88
C GLY A 82 9.84 1.56 -7.40
N LEU A 83 10.66 0.75 -8.07
CA LEU A 83 10.72 0.63 -9.52
C LEU A 83 9.76 -0.46 -10.01
N ALA A 84 9.32 -0.38 -11.27
CA ALA A 84 8.35 -1.35 -11.79
C ALA A 84 8.86 -2.79 -11.84
N ASP A 85 10.18 -3.00 -11.90
CA ASP A 85 10.82 -4.32 -11.86
C ASP A 85 10.95 -4.92 -10.44
N GLU A 86 10.64 -4.14 -9.40
CA GLU A 86 10.52 -4.58 -7.99
C GLU A 86 9.08 -5.03 -7.64
N HIS A 87 8.24 -5.16 -8.66
CA HIS A 87 6.82 -5.52 -8.55
C HIS A 87 6.45 -6.73 -9.38
N ASP A 88 5.56 -7.53 -8.82
CA ASP A 88 4.74 -8.50 -9.54
C ASP A 88 3.29 -8.18 -9.18
N PHE A 89 2.66 -7.32 -9.98
CA PHE A 89 1.35 -6.76 -9.67
C PHE A 89 0.26 -7.82 -9.53
N GLU A 90 0.34 -8.93 -10.26
CA GLU A 90 -0.60 -10.05 -10.14
C GLU A 90 -0.41 -10.78 -8.81
N LEU A 91 0.84 -11.02 -8.41
CA LEU A 91 1.18 -11.65 -7.13
C LEU A 91 0.87 -10.74 -5.92
N GLU A 92 1.09 -9.44 -6.06
CA GLU A 92 0.91 -8.45 -5.00
C GLU A 92 -0.56 -7.96 -4.86
N ALA A 93 -1.41 -8.08 -5.89
CA ALA A 93 -2.80 -7.62 -5.81
C ALA A 93 -3.62 -8.30 -4.69
N PRO A 94 -3.53 -9.62 -4.45
CA PRO A 94 -4.15 -10.25 -3.28
C PRO A 94 -3.62 -9.68 -1.95
N LEU A 95 -2.33 -9.34 -1.87
CA LEU A 95 -1.75 -8.71 -0.70
C LEU A 95 -2.32 -7.29 -0.51
N LEU A 96 -2.37 -6.48 -1.56
CA LEU A 96 -2.98 -5.14 -1.53
C LEU A 96 -4.43 -5.21 -1.03
N ARG A 97 -5.22 -6.17 -1.52
CA ARG A 97 -6.59 -6.40 -1.05
C ARG A 97 -6.61 -6.70 0.44
N ARG A 98 -5.74 -7.60 0.90
CA ARG A 98 -5.62 -8.00 2.31
C ARG A 98 -5.27 -6.82 3.21
N LEU A 99 -4.36 -5.94 2.79
CA LEU A 99 -4.00 -4.73 3.54
C LEU A 99 -5.21 -3.78 3.68
N LEU A 100 -5.92 -3.52 2.58
CA LEU A 100 -7.11 -2.66 2.57
C LEU A 100 -8.26 -3.23 3.39
N ASP A 101 -8.49 -4.54 3.31
CA ASP A 101 -9.53 -5.23 4.08
C ASP A 101 -9.16 -5.29 5.58
N GLY A 102 -7.87 -5.30 5.89
CA GLY A 102 -7.33 -5.20 7.25
C GLY A 102 -7.33 -3.79 7.84
N GLY A 103 -7.68 -2.75 7.08
CA GLY A 103 -7.84 -1.38 7.58
C GLY A 103 -6.74 -0.40 7.17
N ALA A 104 -5.88 -0.73 6.21
CA ALA A 104 -4.99 0.25 5.61
C ALA A 104 -5.79 1.42 5.00
N ASP A 105 -5.50 2.65 5.44
CA ASP A 105 -6.24 3.84 5.04
C ASP A 105 -5.83 4.36 3.65
N ILE A 106 -6.66 4.12 2.64
CA ILE A 106 -6.44 4.59 1.26
C ILE A 106 -6.45 6.13 1.14
N ASN A 107 -6.98 6.83 2.14
CA ASN A 107 -7.11 8.29 2.17
C ASN A 107 -6.12 8.96 3.15
N LEU A 108 -5.15 8.23 3.71
CA LEU A 108 -4.17 8.83 4.61
C LEU A 108 -3.26 9.81 3.86
N ARG A 109 -3.23 11.08 4.25
CA ARG A 109 -2.35 12.07 3.64
C ARG A 109 -1.00 12.15 4.34
N SER A 110 0.07 11.77 3.64
CA SER A 110 1.42 12.13 4.03
C SER A 110 1.74 13.59 3.66
N PRO A 111 2.35 14.39 4.56
CA PRO A 111 2.84 15.73 4.21
C PRO A 111 3.87 15.73 3.08
N ARG A 112 4.65 14.66 2.96
CA ARG A 112 5.74 14.53 2.00
C ARG A 112 5.34 13.77 0.74
N PHE A 113 4.56 12.70 0.91
CA PHE A 113 4.26 11.76 -0.18
C PHE A 113 2.83 11.87 -0.73
N GLY A 114 1.99 12.74 -0.17
CA GLY A 114 0.60 12.91 -0.62
C GLY A 114 -0.30 11.76 -0.15
N TYR A 115 -1.36 11.48 -0.90
CA TYR A 115 -2.22 10.32 -0.68
C TYR A 115 -1.66 9.05 -1.38
N PRO A 116 -2.00 7.83 -0.91
CA PRO A 116 -1.63 6.59 -1.58
C PRO A 116 -1.97 6.57 -3.08
N LEU A 117 -3.11 7.15 -3.47
CA LEU A 117 -3.49 7.21 -4.89
C LEU A 117 -2.69 8.22 -5.72
N GLU A 118 -2.10 9.23 -5.08
CA GLU A 118 -1.09 10.06 -5.75
C GLU A 118 0.16 9.21 -6.07
N ALA A 119 0.64 8.43 -5.08
CA ALA A 119 1.77 7.53 -5.26
C ALA A 119 1.52 6.49 -6.37
N LEU A 120 0.36 5.82 -6.35
CA LEU A 120 -0.06 4.89 -7.41
C LEU A 120 -0.06 5.54 -8.80
N SER A 121 -0.53 6.79 -8.91
CA SER A 121 -0.57 7.51 -10.19
C SER A 121 0.82 7.82 -10.77
N TRP A 122 1.83 7.90 -9.90
CA TRP A 122 3.22 8.24 -10.26
C TRP A 122 4.15 7.03 -10.34
N MET A 123 3.66 5.81 -10.06
CA MET A 123 4.46 4.59 -10.18
C MET A 123 5.10 4.50 -11.56
N ALA A 124 6.32 3.98 -11.65
CA ALA A 124 7.07 3.87 -12.89
C ALA A 124 6.64 2.67 -13.78
N ALA A 125 5.37 2.25 -13.71
CA ALA A 125 4.79 1.10 -14.41
C ALA A 125 3.75 1.52 -15.46
N THR A 126 3.44 0.69 -16.45
CA THR A 126 2.40 1.02 -17.45
C THR A 126 0.99 0.79 -16.90
N ASP A 127 -0.04 1.28 -17.59
CA ASP A 127 -1.43 0.98 -17.21
C ASP A 127 -1.79 -0.50 -17.38
N ASP A 128 -1.13 -1.20 -18.32
CA ASP A 128 -1.31 -2.63 -18.50
C ASP A 128 -0.76 -3.41 -17.29
N ASP A 129 0.41 -2.99 -16.77
CA ASP A 129 1.00 -3.59 -15.58
C ASP A 129 0.15 -3.33 -14.31
N LEU A 130 -0.41 -2.13 -14.19
CA LEU A 130 -1.15 -1.70 -13.00
C LEU A 130 -2.61 -2.19 -12.93
N GLN A 131 -3.11 -2.92 -13.95
CA GLN A 131 -4.48 -3.45 -13.96
C GLN A 131 -4.86 -4.18 -12.65
N PRO A 132 -4.02 -5.08 -12.10
CA PRO A 132 -4.38 -5.82 -10.89
C PRO A 132 -4.55 -4.89 -9.67
N PHE A 133 -3.72 -3.84 -9.56
CA PHE A 133 -3.83 -2.86 -8.48
C PHE A 133 -5.06 -1.97 -8.67
N TYR A 134 -5.36 -1.55 -9.91
CA TYR A 134 -6.55 -0.76 -10.21
C TYR A 134 -7.84 -1.53 -9.90
N ASP A 135 -7.91 -2.82 -10.24
CA ASP A 135 -9.04 -3.68 -9.89
C ASP A 135 -9.25 -3.74 -8.38
N VAL A 136 -8.16 -3.78 -7.61
CA VAL A 136 -8.24 -3.80 -6.15
C VAL A 136 -8.70 -2.46 -5.59
N VAL A 137 -8.05 -1.38 -5.99
CA VAL A 137 -8.30 -0.02 -5.50
C VAL A 137 -9.70 0.46 -5.87
N PHE A 138 -10.09 0.47 -7.15
CA PHE A 138 -11.36 1.06 -7.59
C PHE A 138 -12.60 0.22 -7.22
N ALA A 139 -12.40 -1.00 -6.71
CA ALA A 139 -13.46 -1.77 -6.05
C ALA A 139 -13.84 -1.22 -4.66
N ARG A 140 -12.97 -0.44 -4.01
CA ARG A 140 -13.22 0.14 -2.69
C ARG A 140 -14.31 1.22 -2.74
N PRO A 141 -15.32 1.22 -1.86
CA PRO A 141 -16.40 2.20 -1.91
C PRO A 141 -16.06 3.54 -1.23
N ASP A 142 -14.88 3.67 -0.63
CA ASP A 142 -14.52 4.69 0.36
C ASP A 142 -13.33 5.58 -0.06
N ILE A 143 -13.04 5.70 -1.35
CA ILE A 143 -12.03 6.63 -1.86
C ILE A 143 -12.59 8.05 -1.83
N ASP A 144 -11.91 8.96 -1.12
CA ASP A 144 -12.27 10.38 -1.09
C ASP A 144 -11.69 11.12 -2.31
N MET A 145 -12.46 11.10 -3.41
CA MET A 145 -12.12 11.85 -4.62
C MET A 145 -12.15 13.38 -4.43
N SER A 146 -12.76 13.88 -3.35
CA SER A 146 -12.83 15.31 -3.05
C SER A 146 -11.64 15.85 -2.25
N ALA A 147 -10.76 14.95 -1.81
CA ALA A 147 -9.60 15.27 -1.00
C ALA A 147 -8.67 16.30 -1.67
N ILE A 148 -8.30 17.35 -0.95
CA ILE A 148 -7.44 18.43 -1.48
C ILE A 148 -5.97 18.00 -1.43
N ILE A 149 -5.35 17.86 -2.61
CA ILE A 149 -3.97 17.35 -2.72
C ILE A 149 -2.92 18.44 -2.56
N ASN A 150 -3.26 19.69 -2.93
CA ASN A 150 -2.29 20.79 -2.96
C ASN A 150 -2.89 22.14 -2.51
N LYS A 151 -2.01 23.13 -2.29
CA LYS A 151 -2.37 24.49 -1.85
C LYS A 151 -3.25 25.28 -2.84
N HIS A 152 -3.38 24.81 -4.09
CA HIS A 152 -4.21 25.45 -5.11
C HIS A 152 -5.66 24.96 -5.08
N GLY A 153 -5.97 23.97 -4.24
CA GLY A 153 -7.32 23.44 -4.08
C GLY A 153 -7.67 22.35 -5.08
N SER A 154 -6.69 21.79 -5.82
CA SER A 154 -6.97 20.64 -6.68
C SER A 154 -7.39 19.43 -5.84
N THR A 155 -8.34 18.66 -6.35
CA THR A 155 -8.82 17.44 -5.72
C THR A 155 -8.07 16.20 -6.21
N LEU A 156 -8.17 15.10 -5.46
CA LEU A 156 -7.66 13.81 -5.87
C LEU A 156 -8.35 13.30 -7.14
N GLY A 157 -9.67 13.49 -7.25
CA GLY A 157 -10.43 13.15 -8.45
C GLY A 157 -9.91 13.89 -9.68
N GLU A 158 -9.72 15.21 -9.59
CA GLU A 158 -9.15 16.01 -10.69
C GLU A 158 -7.77 15.50 -11.14
N LEU A 159 -6.90 15.09 -10.19
CA LEU A 159 -5.62 14.48 -10.53
C LEU A 159 -5.81 13.18 -11.31
N LEU A 160 -6.60 12.24 -10.78
CA LEU A 160 -6.75 10.90 -11.35
C LEU A 160 -7.44 10.93 -12.73
N THR A 161 -8.35 11.89 -12.95
CA THR A 161 -9.03 12.10 -14.25
C THR A 161 -8.21 12.91 -15.27
N SER A 162 -7.06 13.49 -14.87
CA SER A 162 -6.21 14.30 -15.78
C SER A 162 -4.82 13.70 -16.02
N THR A 163 -4.60 12.46 -15.58
CA THR A 163 -3.34 11.75 -15.79
C THR A 163 -3.11 11.43 -17.27
N THR A 164 -1.86 11.12 -17.63
CA THR A 164 -1.53 10.55 -18.95
C THR A 164 -1.83 9.06 -19.03
N ARG A 165 -2.52 8.49 -18.03
CA ARG A 165 -2.84 7.08 -17.86
C ARG A 165 -4.32 6.86 -18.24
N PRO A 166 -4.62 6.39 -19.46
CA PRO A 166 -6.00 6.35 -19.95
C PRO A 166 -6.89 5.40 -19.14
N ASP A 167 -6.35 4.29 -18.62
CA ASP A 167 -7.18 3.34 -17.87
C ASP A 167 -7.41 3.80 -16.43
N MET A 168 -6.41 4.40 -15.78
CA MET A 168 -6.60 5.08 -14.49
C MET A 168 -7.65 6.18 -14.61
N THR A 169 -7.56 7.01 -15.66
CA THR A 169 -8.53 8.08 -15.94
C THR A 169 -9.94 7.52 -16.08
N ARG A 170 -10.12 6.53 -16.97
CA ARG A 170 -11.42 5.88 -17.19
C ARG A 170 -12.01 5.32 -15.89
N ARG A 171 -11.21 4.62 -15.09
CA ARG A 171 -11.66 4.03 -13.82
C ARG A 171 -11.99 5.07 -12.77
N ALA A 172 -11.27 6.19 -12.72
CA ALA A 172 -11.57 7.31 -11.82
C ALA A 172 -12.88 8.02 -12.21
N GLU A 173 -13.13 8.23 -13.50
CA GLU A 173 -14.40 8.75 -14.01
C GLU A 173 -15.57 7.81 -13.65
N GLU A 174 -15.46 6.52 -13.97
CA GLU A 174 -16.46 5.50 -13.62
C GLU A 174 -16.71 5.43 -12.11
N TYR A 175 -15.65 5.62 -11.31
CA TYR A 175 -15.74 5.65 -9.86
C TYR A 175 -16.60 6.82 -9.38
N MET A 176 -16.31 8.03 -9.87
CA MET A 176 -17.01 9.25 -9.50
C MET A 176 -18.47 9.20 -9.93
N GLU A 177 -18.77 8.75 -11.15
CA GLU A 177 -20.15 8.56 -11.62
C GLU A 177 -20.94 7.61 -10.70
N ARG A 178 -20.31 6.52 -10.27
CA ARG A 178 -20.92 5.52 -9.38
C ARG A 178 -21.18 6.05 -7.97
N THR A 179 -20.32 6.91 -7.43
CA THR A 179 -20.43 7.43 -6.06
C THR A 179 -21.26 8.71 -5.97
N GLU A 180 -21.25 9.55 -7.00
CA GLU A 180 -22.13 10.73 -7.11
C GLU A 180 -23.59 10.32 -7.33
N GLY A 181 -23.85 9.31 -8.18
CA GLY A 181 -25.21 8.79 -8.42
C GLY A 181 -25.85 8.03 -7.24
N ARG A 182 -25.14 7.85 -6.13
CA ARG A 182 -25.65 7.24 -4.89
C ARG A 182 -26.21 8.26 -3.89
N ASN A 183 -26.04 9.56 -4.15
CA ASN A 183 -26.51 10.65 -3.29
C ASN A 183 -27.84 11.28 -3.75
N GLU A 184 -28.55 10.65 -4.70
CA GLU A 184 -29.90 11.04 -5.15
C GLU A 184 -31.02 10.15 -4.56
#